data_AF-A0A7D9DQY7-F1
#
_entry.id   AF-A0A7D9DQY7-F1
#
_cell.length_a   1.000
_cell.length_b   1.000
_cell.length_c   1.000
_cell.angle_alpha   90.00
_cell.angle_beta   90.00
_cell.angle_gamma   90.00
#
_symmetry.space_group_name_H-M   'P 1'
#
loop_
_entity.id
_entity.type
_entity.pdbx_description
1 polymer ?
#
loop_
_entity_poly.entity_id
_entity_poly.type
_entity_poly.pdbx_seq_one_letter_code
_entity_poly.pdbx_strand_id
1 'polypeptide(L)'
;MAEELQVEMQTTVCQAPRETLQAMAKDFELDISEQRKSTIVCMIFNHIDKELMDKNEEQRMLFLTEFRSRYFKSAEPKEKDVSESVPPVKQNAGQSQSTLQGMLESTSVFRRQFKIVGQIGQPNEKDKLSFTSLTRQIDTGVKQGYAEQEIVGGVIRAINGGMVLRSYVETYKDLSLERLRKILRNHYDVKSATELYQSLASICQGSKETPQEFLMRALDLRQKILFSSTQDQSEDTLVYENDHIQKLFLRTVETGLQDENVRVRVRGYLRNPTISDEELILQVNNAVSTENERVAEKAESQDNILKTLEALKVEVAQVKSQLKDINQETEQARLPDSPGPVDTRNQRRNMPN
;
A
#
# COMPACT_ATOMS: atom_id res chain seq x y z
N MET A 1 41.90 -15.21 -20.00
CA MET A 1 42.92 -14.51 -19.17
C MET A 1 42.75 -12.98 -19.18
N ALA A 2 42.33 -12.38 -20.30
CA ALA A 2 42.11 -10.93 -20.38
C ALA A 2 41.00 -10.42 -19.45
N GLU A 3 39.93 -11.21 -19.23
CA GLU A 3 38.82 -10.84 -18.34
C GLU A 3 39.24 -10.76 -16.87
N GLU A 4 40.08 -11.68 -16.41
CA GLU A 4 40.60 -11.70 -15.04
C GLU A 4 41.49 -10.48 -14.76
N LEU A 5 42.36 -10.12 -15.72
CA LEU A 5 43.21 -8.93 -15.65
C LEU A 5 42.38 -7.63 -15.70
N GLN A 6 41.27 -7.61 -16.45
CA GLN A 6 40.36 -6.46 -16.50
C GLN A 6 39.68 -6.24 -15.13
N VAL A 7 39.24 -7.31 -14.48
CA VAL A 7 38.63 -7.27 -13.13
C VAL A 7 39.64 -6.79 -12.08
N GLU A 8 40.87 -7.30 -12.12
CA GLU A 8 41.95 -6.87 -11.22
C GLU A 8 42.27 -5.37 -11.40
N MET A 9 42.37 -4.91 -12.65
CA MET A 9 42.61 -3.51 -12.98
C MET A 9 41.48 -2.61 -12.48
N GLN A 10 40.22 -2.96 -12.72
CA GLN A 10 39.08 -2.15 -12.26
C GLN A 10 39.00 -2.07 -10.74
N THR A 11 39.31 -3.17 -10.05
CA THR A 11 39.43 -3.17 -8.58
C THR A 11 40.52 -2.20 -8.11
N THR A 12 41.67 -2.21 -8.80
CA THR A 12 42.81 -1.35 -8.48
C THR A 12 42.52 0.13 -8.74
N VAL A 13 41.84 0.46 -9.84
CA VAL A 13 41.42 1.85 -10.17
C VAL A 13 40.44 2.40 -9.15
N CYS A 14 39.47 1.60 -8.68
CA CYS A 14 38.56 2.01 -7.61
C CYS A 14 39.30 2.35 -6.30
N GLN A 15 40.35 1.61 -5.99
CA GLN A 15 41.16 1.77 -4.79
C GLN A 15 42.25 2.85 -4.94
N ALA A 16 42.50 3.34 -6.16
CA ALA A 16 43.57 4.29 -6.45
C ALA A 16 43.39 5.63 -5.70
N PRO A 17 44.50 6.28 -5.28
CA PRO A 17 44.45 7.61 -4.69
C PRO A 17 44.06 8.66 -5.74
N ARG A 18 43.58 9.83 -5.29
CA ARG A 18 43.06 10.88 -6.18
C ARG A 18 44.12 11.39 -7.16
N GLU A 19 45.38 11.41 -6.75
CA GLU A 19 46.54 11.79 -7.58
C GLU A 19 46.68 10.87 -8.79
N THR A 20 46.57 9.55 -8.59
CA THR A 20 46.64 8.56 -9.67
C THR A 20 45.45 8.69 -10.62
N LEU A 21 44.25 8.94 -10.09
CA LEU A 21 43.06 9.17 -10.91
C LEU A 21 43.16 10.48 -11.71
N GLN A 22 43.77 11.52 -11.16
CA GLN A 22 44.05 12.78 -11.87
C GLN A 22 45.07 12.58 -12.98
N ALA A 23 46.10 11.76 -12.75
CA ALA A 23 47.07 11.41 -13.79
C ALA A 23 46.40 10.64 -14.94
N MET A 24 45.55 9.66 -14.65
CA MET A 24 44.77 8.94 -15.67
C MET A 24 43.85 9.87 -16.46
N ALA A 25 43.10 10.72 -15.76
CA ALA A 25 42.19 11.65 -16.41
C ALA A 25 42.93 12.64 -17.33
N LYS A 26 44.11 13.11 -16.91
CA LYS A 26 44.96 13.97 -17.73
C LYS A 26 45.47 13.24 -18.98
N ASP A 27 45.92 12.00 -18.83
CA ASP A 27 46.39 11.17 -19.94
C ASP A 27 45.26 10.80 -20.91
N PHE A 28 44.01 10.78 -20.44
CA PHE A 28 42.81 10.53 -21.24
C PHE A 28 42.12 11.80 -21.74
N GLU A 29 42.70 12.98 -21.49
CA GLU A 29 42.12 14.28 -21.84
C GLU A 29 40.69 14.50 -21.29
N LEU A 30 40.41 13.92 -20.11
CA LEU A 30 39.11 14.01 -19.43
C LEU A 30 39.06 15.25 -18.53
N ASP A 31 38.02 16.06 -18.68
CA ASP A 31 37.74 17.16 -17.74
C ASP A 31 37.15 16.60 -16.43
N ILE A 32 37.92 16.76 -15.37
CA ILE A 32 37.60 16.26 -14.02
C ILE A 32 37.45 17.39 -12.99
N SER A 33 37.33 18.65 -13.44
CA SER A 33 37.20 19.81 -12.57
C SER A 33 35.98 19.66 -11.63
N GLU A 34 36.23 19.77 -10.33
CA GLU A 34 35.26 19.64 -9.23
C GLU A 34 34.45 18.33 -9.14
N GLN A 35 34.85 17.29 -9.88
CA GLN A 35 34.13 16.04 -9.86
C GLN A 35 34.45 15.20 -8.61
N ARG A 36 33.39 14.57 -8.06
CA ARG A 36 33.53 13.57 -6.99
C ARG A 36 34.41 12.42 -7.49
N LYS A 37 35.18 11.79 -6.60
CA LYS A 37 36.05 10.64 -6.92
C LYS A 37 35.31 9.56 -7.73
N SER A 38 34.04 9.32 -7.39
CA SER A 38 33.11 8.44 -8.11
C SER A 38 32.99 8.73 -9.60
N THR A 39 32.83 10.00 -9.96
CA THR A 39 32.55 10.45 -11.31
C THR A 39 33.81 10.36 -12.15
N ILE A 40 34.96 10.73 -11.56
CA ILE A 40 36.28 10.57 -12.19
C ILE A 40 36.55 9.10 -12.53
N VAL A 41 36.29 8.19 -11.59
CA VAL A 41 36.43 6.74 -11.80
C VAL A 41 35.51 6.25 -12.93
N CYS A 42 34.25 6.68 -12.95
CA CYS A 42 33.32 6.31 -14.03
C CYS A 42 33.79 6.81 -15.41
N MET A 43 34.31 8.04 -15.50
CA MET A 43 34.81 8.59 -16.77
C MET A 43 36.02 7.81 -17.29
N ILE A 44 36.96 7.48 -16.39
CA ILE A 44 38.14 6.65 -16.69
C ILE A 44 37.70 5.27 -17.19
N PHE A 45 36.73 4.63 -16.54
CA PHE A 45 36.23 3.32 -16.97
C PHE A 45 35.51 3.36 -18.31
N ASN A 46 34.66 4.34 -18.55
CA ASN A 46 33.98 4.47 -19.83
C ASN A 46 34.97 4.68 -20.99
N HIS A 47 36.06 5.40 -20.74
CA HIS A 47 37.13 5.56 -21.72
C HIS A 47 37.86 4.23 -21.99
N ILE A 48 38.22 3.50 -20.94
CA ILE A 48 38.88 2.18 -21.06
C ILE A 48 37.97 1.17 -21.78
N ASP A 49 36.69 1.10 -21.42
CA ASP A 49 35.73 0.19 -22.06
C ASP A 49 35.60 0.52 -23.54
N LYS A 50 35.50 1.82 -23.91
CA LYS A 50 35.45 2.26 -25.30
C LYS A 50 36.70 1.85 -26.09
N GLU A 51 37.88 1.97 -25.50
CA GLU A 51 39.13 1.48 -26.12
C GLU A 51 39.11 -0.04 -26.33
N LEU A 52 38.50 -0.80 -25.42
CA LEU A 52 38.48 -2.27 -25.47
C LEU A 52 37.40 -2.86 -26.40
N MET A 53 36.37 -2.08 -26.78
CA MET A 53 35.20 -2.58 -27.54
C MET A 53 35.55 -3.27 -28.86
N ASP A 54 36.54 -2.77 -29.60
CA ASP A 54 36.90 -3.27 -30.94
C ASP A 54 38.21 -4.10 -30.95
N LYS A 55 38.78 -4.42 -29.78
CA LYS A 55 40.07 -5.12 -29.66
C LYS A 55 39.91 -6.63 -29.49
N ASN A 56 40.78 -7.39 -30.16
CA ASN A 56 40.86 -8.86 -29.97
C ASN A 56 41.49 -9.22 -28.61
N GLU A 57 41.44 -10.50 -28.20
CA GLU A 57 41.89 -10.91 -26.85
C GLU A 57 43.36 -10.57 -26.57
N GLU A 58 44.25 -10.71 -27.56
CA GLU A 58 45.68 -10.36 -27.46
C GLU A 58 45.89 -8.84 -27.29
N GLN A 59 45.17 -8.04 -28.06
CA GLN A 59 45.22 -6.57 -27.99
C GLN A 59 44.63 -6.04 -26.68
N ARG A 60 43.56 -6.68 -26.17
CA ARG A 60 42.99 -6.37 -24.85
C ARG A 60 43.99 -6.67 -23.75
N MET A 61 44.65 -7.83 -23.82
CA MET A 61 45.66 -8.22 -22.83
C MET A 61 46.87 -7.26 -22.85
N LEU A 62 47.35 -6.88 -24.03
CA LEU A 62 48.45 -5.92 -24.18
C LEU A 62 48.08 -4.55 -23.60
N PHE A 63 46.91 -4.01 -23.96
CA PHE A 63 46.42 -2.74 -23.45
C PHE A 63 46.30 -2.75 -21.92
N LEU A 64 45.68 -3.78 -21.35
CA LEU A 64 45.50 -3.90 -19.90
C LEU A 64 46.84 -4.04 -19.16
N THR A 65 47.79 -4.76 -19.75
CA THR A 65 49.13 -4.94 -19.17
C THR A 65 49.93 -3.64 -19.21
N GLU A 66 49.91 -2.91 -20.34
CA GLU A 66 50.53 -1.60 -20.45
C GLU A 66 49.89 -0.57 -19.51
N PHE A 67 48.55 -0.54 -19.45
CA PHE A 67 47.81 0.33 -18.55
C PHE A 67 48.16 0.04 -17.09
N ARG A 68 48.19 -1.23 -16.69
CA ARG A 68 48.65 -1.66 -15.36
C ARG A 68 50.07 -1.18 -15.10
N SER A 69 51.00 -1.43 -16.00
CA SER A 69 52.40 -1.01 -15.84
C SER A 69 52.56 0.52 -15.69
N ARG A 70 51.76 1.28 -16.44
CA ARG A 70 51.80 2.74 -16.49
C ARG A 70 51.33 3.41 -15.20
N TYR A 71 50.27 2.90 -14.57
CA TYR A 71 49.65 3.53 -13.40
C TYR A 71 49.80 2.74 -12.10
N PHE A 72 50.04 1.44 -12.20
CA PHE A 72 50.04 0.48 -11.11
C PHE A 72 51.24 -0.47 -11.27
N LYS A 73 52.45 0.09 -11.22
CA LYS A 73 53.70 -0.69 -11.17
C LYS A 73 53.55 -1.78 -10.11
N SER A 74 53.45 -3.05 -10.54
CA SER A 74 53.20 -4.17 -9.64
C SER A 74 54.47 -4.49 -8.87
N ALA A 75 54.35 -4.69 -7.56
CA ALA A 75 55.17 -5.68 -6.88
C ALA A 75 54.96 -7.02 -7.62
N GLU A 76 56.06 -7.66 -8.00
CA GLU A 76 56.05 -8.95 -8.66
C GLU A 76 55.43 -10.06 -7.77
N PRO A 77 54.88 -11.12 -8.37
CA PRO A 77 54.25 -12.21 -7.65
C PRO A 77 55.30 -13.13 -7.04
N LYS A 78 55.22 -13.38 -5.73
CA LYS A 78 55.91 -14.50 -5.08
C LYS A 78 54.94 -15.66 -4.90
N GLU A 79 55.23 -16.75 -5.59
CA GLU A 79 54.64 -18.07 -5.34
C GLU A 79 55.12 -18.69 -4.01
N LYS A 80 54.30 -19.62 -3.50
CA LYS A 80 54.50 -20.64 -2.43
C LYS A 80 54.33 -20.12 -0.98
N ASP A 81 53.66 -20.79 -0.04
CA ASP A 81 53.27 -22.19 0.09
C ASP A 81 52.14 -22.35 1.14
N VAL A 82 51.49 -23.53 1.14
CA VAL A 82 50.38 -23.94 2.02
C VAL A 82 50.81 -24.09 3.49
N SER A 83 50.04 -23.56 4.45
CA SER A 83 49.71 -24.26 5.72
C SER A 83 48.63 -23.57 6.55
N GLU A 84 47.85 -24.45 7.15
CA GLU A 84 46.62 -24.33 7.92
C GLU A 84 46.79 -23.69 9.31
N SER A 85 45.85 -22.82 9.72
CA SER A 85 45.21 -22.87 11.05
C SER A 85 44.24 -21.67 11.29
N VAL A 86 43.10 -22.02 11.86
CA VAL A 86 41.99 -21.20 12.39
C VAL A 86 41.79 -21.71 13.84
N PRO A 87 41.13 -21.07 14.84
CA PRO A 87 40.60 -19.69 15.11
C PRO A 87 41.10 -19.16 16.52
N PRO A 88 40.47 -18.23 17.30
CA PRO A 88 39.17 -17.51 17.15
C PRO A 88 39.07 -16.00 17.50
N VAL A 89 38.07 -15.38 16.83
CA VAL A 89 37.00 -14.47 17.29
C VAL A 89 37.36 -13.18 18.04
N LYS A 90 36.89 -12.04 17.50
CA LYS A 90 36.01 -11.08 18.21
C LYS A 90 35.20 -10.20 17.25
N GLN A 91 33.89 -10.19 17.51
CA GLN A 91 32.86 -9.38 16.86
C GLN A 91 33.05 -7.90 17.22
N ASN A 92 32.76 -7.00 16.29
CA ASN A 92 31.92 -5.85 16.59
C ASN A 92 31.21 -5.35 15.32
N ALA A 93 29.88 -5.26 15.45
CA ALA A 93 28.96 -4.69 14.49
C ALA A 93 29.04 -3.15 14.50
N GLY A 94 28.74 -2.52 13.37
CA GLY A 94 28.38 -1.10 13.34
C GLY A 94 28.77 -0.33 12.09
N GLN A 95 27.80 -0.24 11.16
CA GLN A 95 27.54 0.91 10.28
C GLN A 95 28.50 1.19 9.09
N SER A 96 27.88 1.56 7.97
CA SER A 96 28.46 2.12 6.72
C SER A 96 28.60 1.19 5.51
N GLN A 97 27.66 0.26 5.28
CA GLN A 97 27.58 -0.50 4.02
C GLN A 97 26.61 0.07 2.96
N SER A 98 25.94 1.20 3.22
CA SER A 98 24.89 1.72 2.32
C SER A 98 25.35 2.75 1.27
N THR A 99 26.60 3.23 1.27
CA THR A 99 27.02 4.32 0.36
C THR A 99 27.82 3.85 -0.86
N LEU A 100 28.39 2.65 -0.84
CA LEU A 100 29.25 2.15 -1.93
C LEU A 100 28.48 1.43 -3.05
N GLN A 101 27.22 1.07 -2.82
CA GLN A 101 26.45 0.25 -3.77
C GLN A 101 25.86 1.08 -4.92
N GLY A 102 25.70 2.39 -4.76
CA GLY A 102 25.19 3.29 -5.81
C GLY A 102 26.25 3.85 -6.77
N MET A 103 27.53 3.50 -6.59
CA MET A 103 28.65 4.06 -7.37
C MET A 103 29.26 3.09 -8.40
N LEU A 104 28.78 1.84 -8.47
CA LEU A 104 29.31 0.81 -9.37
C LEU A 104 28.40 0.50 -10.57
N GLU A 105 27.23 1.14 -10.67
CA GLU A 105 26.15 0.68 -11.57
C GLU A 105 26.15 1.34 -12.96
N SER A 106 27.20 2.07 -13.33
CA SER A 106 27.27 2.84 -14.60
C SER A 106 28.36 2.41 -15.57
N THR A 107 29.09 1.33 -15.33
CA THR A 107 30.07 0.77 -16.29
C THR A 107 29.54 -0.54 -16.85
N SER A 108 29.43 -0.62 -18.17
CA SER A 108 28.57 -1.54 -18.94
C SER A 108 28.95 -3.03 -18.93
N VAL A 109 29.71 -3.50 -17.94
CA VAL A 109 30.06 -4.93 -17.76
C VAL A 109 29.83 -5.44 -16.33
N PHE A 110 29.68 -4.54 -15.34
CA PHE A 110 29.43 -4.88 -13.93
C PHE A 110 28.03 -4.49 -13.45
N ARG A 111 27.17 -4.11 -14.38
CA ARG A 111 25.79 -3.86 -14.04
C ARG A 111 25.17 -5.15 -13.55
N ARG A 112 24.66 -5.15 -12.31
CA ARG A 112 23.87 -6.26 -11.79
C ARG A 112 22.75 -6.54 -12.79
N GLN A 113 22.67 -7.79 -13.23
CA GLN A 113 21.62 -8.22 -14.15
C GLN A 113 20.26 -7.78 -13.59
N PHE A 114 19.41 -7.24 -14.45
CA PHE A 114 18.05 -6.87 -14.07
C PHE A 114 17.36 -8.09 -13.42
N LYS A 115 16.88 -7.86 -12.20
CA LYS A 115 16.24 -8.88 -11.39
C LYS A 115 14.97 -8.31 -10.78
N ILE A 116 13.88 -9.02 -10.98
CA ILE A 116 12.64 -8.77 -10.26
C ILE A 116 12.79 -9.31 -8.83
N VAL A 117 12.48 -8.46 -7.86
CA VAL A 117 12.39 -8.83 -6.45
C VAL A 117 10.98 -9.34 -6.17
N GLY A 118 10.91 -10.60 -5.73
CA GLY A 118 9.66 -11.34 -5.53
C GLY A 118 9.42 -12.40 -6.60
N GLN A 119 8.32 -13.15 -6.45
CA GLN A 119 7.90 -14.16 -7.42
C GLN A 119 6.55 -13.78 -8.03
N ILE A 120 6.44 -13.92 -9.34
CA ILE A 120 5.19 -13.80 -10.09
C ILE A 120 4.45 -15.13 -9.94
N GLY A 121 3.26 -15.08 -9.34
CA GLY A 121 2.42 -16.25 -9.05
C GLY A 121 1.01 -16.08 -9.58
N GLN A 122 0.05 -16.75 -8.94
CA GLN A 122 -1.35 -16.62 -9.33
C GLN A 122 -1.93 -15.25 -8.91
N PRO A 123 -2.96 -14.75 -9.62
CA PRO A 123 -3.67 -13.54 -9.20
C PRO A 123 -4.19 -13.67 -7.76
N ASN A 124 -4.06 -12.62 -6.96
CA ASN A 124 -4.56 -12.51 -5.58
C ASN A 124 -3.91 -13.42 -4.52
N GLU A 125 -2.78 -14.04 -4.82
CA GLU A 125 -2.00 -14.80 -3.84
C GLU A 125 -1.19 -13.86 -2.93
N LYS A 126 -1.38 -13.96 -1.60
CA LYS A 126 -0.87 -12.98 -0.62
C LYS A 126 0.66 -12.88 -0.52
N ASP A 127 1.39 -13.92 -0.95
CA ASP A 127 2.85 -14.00 -0.86
C ASP A 127 3.55 -13.76 -2.21
N LYS A 128 2.79 -13.37 -3.24
CA LYS A 128 3.29 -13.18 -4.61
C LYS A 128 3.28 -11.71 -5.01
N LEU A 129 4.12 -11.40 -5.99
CA LEU A 129 4.28 -10.06 -6.51
C LEU A 129 2.98 -9.56 -7.14
N SER A 130 2.50 -8.40 -6.73
CA SER A 130 1.34 -7.74 -7.36
C SER A 130 1.71 -7.14 -8.71
N PHE A 131 0.72 -7.01 -9.60
CA PHE A 131 0.91 -6.38 -10.91
C PHE A 131 1.51 -4.97 -10.78
N THR A 132 1.00 -4.14 -9.87
CA THR A 132 1.51 -2.78 -9.66
C THR A 132 2.99 -2.76 -9.26
N SER A 133 3.42 -3.71 -8.40
CA SER A 133 4.82 -3.80 -7.99
C SER A 133 5.71 -4.27 -9.14
N LEU A 134 5.25 -5.27 -9.91
CA LEU A 134 5.95 -5.76 -11.10
C LEU A 134 6.14 -4.64 -12.14
N THR A 135 5.07 -3.91 -12.45
CA THR A 135 5.10 -2.80 -13.40
C THR A 135 6.07 -1.71 -12.95
N ARG A 136 6.09 -1.34 -11.66
CA ARG A 136 7.06 -0.38 -11.11
C ARG A 136 8.50 -0.86 -11.27
N GLN A 137 8.77 -2.14 -11.03
CA GLN A 137 10.12 -2.70 -11.20
C GLN A 137 10.54 -2.71 -12.67
N ILE A 138 9.63 -3.05 -13.58
CA ILE A 138 9.86 -2.95 -15.03
C ILE A 138 10.17 -1.50 -15.43
N ASP A 139 9.35 -0.54 -15.02
CA ASP A 139 9.53 0.88 -15.36
C ASP A 139 10.82 1.44 -14.73
N THR A 140 11.20 0.98 -13.54
CA THR A 140 12.49 1.28 -12.93
C THR A 140 13.63 0.72 -13.77
N GLY A 141 13.51 -0.53 -14.25
CA GLY A 141 14.48 -1.13 -15.16
C GLY A 141 14.68 -0.31 -16.44
N VAL A 142 13.58 0.11 -17.06
CA VAL A 142 13.61 0.98 -18.24
C VAL A 142 14.27 2.32 -17.92
N LYS A 143 13.89 2.98 -16.82
CA LYS A 143 14.45 4.29 -16.41
C LYS A 143 15.94 4.23 -16.09
N GLN A 144 16.39 3.12 -15.53
CA GLN A 144 17.81 2.92 -15.28
C GLN A 144 18.58 2.55 -16.57
N GLY A 145 17.90 2.35 -17.71
CA GLY A 145 18.53 2.08 -19.00
C GLY A 145 18.90 0.62 -19.23
N TYR A 146 18.20 -0.34 -18.59
CA TYR A 146 18.39 -1.76 -18.90
C TYR A 146 17.88 -2.07 -20.31
N ALA A 147 18.58 -2.97 -21.00
CA ALA A 147 18.14 -3.43 -22.32
C ALA A 147 16.79 -4.16 -22.19
N GLU A 148 15.92 -3.97 -23.17
CA GLU A 148 14.57 -4.54 -23.17
C GLU A 148 14.56 -6.05 -22.94
N GLN A 149 15.45 -6.77 -23.63
CA GLN A 149 15.61 -8.22 -23.51
C GLN A 149 16.08 -8.66 -22.12
N GLU A 150 16.90 -7.83 -21.45
CA GLU A 150 17.36 -8.12 -20.09
C GLU A 150 16.21 -7.99 -19.08
N ILE A 151 15.37 -6.98 -19.27
CA ILE A 151 14.15 -6.77 -18.46
C ILE A 151 13.20 -7.95 -18.66
N VAL A 152 12.91 -8.30 -19.91
CA VAL A 152 12.06 -9.45 -20.27
C VAL A 152 12.60 -10.74 -19.63
N GLY A 153 13.91 -11.01 -19.77
CA GLY A 153 14.54 -12.18 -19.14
C GLY A 153 14.43 -12.18 -17.61
N GLY A 154 14.59 -11.02 -16.97
CA GLY A 154 14.42 -10.87 -15.53
C GLY A 154 12.99 -11.13 -15.05
N VAL A 155 11.99 -10.72 -15.84
CA VAL A 155 10.58 -11.03 -15.59
C VAL A 155 10.33 -12.53 -15.73
N ILE A 156 10.75 -13.15 -16.83
CA ILE A 156 10.55 -14.60 -17.07
C ILE A 156 11.15 -15.43 -15.93
N ARG A 157 12.36 -15.09 -15.46
CA ARG A 157 13.01 -15.75 -14.31
C ARG A 157 12.23 -15.64 -13.01
N ALA A 158 11.45 -14.57 -12.84
CA ALA A 158 10.63 -14.35 -11.64
C ALA A 158 9.27 -15.05 -11.69
N ILE A 159 8.84 -15.55 -12.86
CA ILE A 159 7.65 -16.39 -12.98
C ILE A 159 7.93 -17.75 -12.36
N ASN A 160 7.01 -18.17 -11.49
CA ASN A 160 7.08 -19.48 -10.86
C ASN A 160 7.14 -20.59 -11.93
N GLY A 161 8.10 -21.51 -11.77
CA GLY A 161 8.43 -22.55 -12.76
C GLY A 161 7.27 -23.49 -13.09
N GLY A 162 6.32 -23.66 -12.16
CA GLY A 162 5.15 -24.52 -12.35
C GLY A 162 3.98 -23.88 -13.12
N MET A 163 4.13 -22.65 -13.62
CA MET A 163 3.04 -21.94 -14.29
C MET A 163 3.09 -22.09 -15.81
N VAL A 164 1.93 -22.35 -16.42
CA VAL A 164 1.75 -22.35 -17.89
C VAL A 164 2.18 -21.01 -18.50
N LEU A 165 1.97 -19.90 -17.78
CA LEU A 165 2.42 -18.57 -18.20
C LEU A 165 3.92 -18.57 -18.53
N ARG A 166 4.76 -19.21 -17.70
CA ARG A 166 6.20 -19.24 -17.90
C ARG A 166 6.56 -19.97 -19.18
N SER A 167 6.04 -21.20 -19.33
CA SER A 167 6.25 -22.00 -20.54
C SER A 167 5.79 -21.26 -21.79
N TYR A 168 4.65 -20.55 -21.72
CA TYR A 168 4.13 -19.75 -22.82
C TYR A 168 5.07 -18.61 -23.22
N VAL A 169 5.55 -17.80 -22.26
CA VAL A 169 6.45 -16.67 -22.57
C VAL A 169 7.85 -17.13 -22.99
N GLU A 170 8.32 -18.29 -22.52
CA GLU A 170 9.61 -18.87 -22.92
C GLU A 170 9.64 -19.38 -24.36
N THR A 171 8.47 -19.61 -25.00
CA THR A 171 8.43 -20.03 -26.42
C THR A 171 8.79 -18.92 -27.41
N TYR A 172 8.78 -17.66 -26.98
CA TYR A 172 9.10 -16.52 -27.83
C TYR A 172 10.61 -16.29 -27.90
N LYS A 173 11.15 -16.22 -29.12
CA LYS A 173 12.57 -15.89 -29.35
C LYS A 173 12.87 -14.40 -29.13
N ASP A 174 11.97 -13.52 -29.56
CA ASP A 174 12.09 -12.06 -29.45
C ASP A 174 10.77 -11.49 -28.91
N LEU A 175 10.61 -11.52 -27.59
CA LEU A 175 9.42 -10.95 -26.94
C LEU A 175 9.67 -9.48 -26.62
N SER A 176 8.88 -8.57 -27.20
CA SER A 176 8.92 -7.16 -26.81
C SER A 176 8.31 -6.97 -25.41
N LEU A 177 8.82 -5.98 -24.69
CA LEU A 177 8.36 -5.56 -23.39
C LEU A 177 6.92 -5.05 -23.44
N GLU A 178 6.51 -4.41 -24.54
CA GLU A 178 5.10 -4.01 -24.74
C GLU A 178 4.18 -5.23 -24.78
N ARG A 179 4.55 -6.27 -25.55
CA ARG A 179 3.77 -7.51 -25.62
C ARG A 179 3.78 -8.25 -24.29
N LEU A 180 4.92 -8.31 -23.61
CA LEU A 180 5.04 -8.90 -22.27
C LEU A 180 4.11 -8.19 -21.27
N ARG A 181 4.07 -6.85 -21.27
CA ARG A 181 3.14 -6.08 -20.43
C ARG A 181 1.68 -6.45 -20.70
N LYS A 182 1.27 -6.60 -21.96
CA LYS A 182 -0.09 -7.03 -22.34
C LYS A 182 -0.41 -8.45 -21.82
N ILE A 183 0.53 -9.38 -21.98
CA ILE A 183 0.37 -10.76 -21.48
C ILE A 183 0.23 -10.79 -19.95
N LEU A 184 1.12 -10.09 -19.24
CA LEU A 184 1.08 -10.01 -17.78
C LEU A 184 -0.20 -9.37 -17.28
N ARG A 185 -0.67 -8.32 -17.95
CA ARG A 185 -1.93 -7.67 -17.59
C ARG A 185 -3.11 -8.65 -17.61
N ASN A 186 -3.21 -9.43 -18.69
CA ASN A 186 -4.24 -10.46 -18.83
C ASN A 186 -4.05 -11.57 -17.79
N HIS A 187 -2.80 -11.95 -17.49
CA HIS A 187 -2.52 -12.96 -16.46
C HIS A 187 -3.00 -12.53 -15.07
N TYR A 188 -2.88 -11.25 -14.73
CA TYR A 188 -3.28 -10.69 -13.44
C TYR A 188 -4.75 -10.22 -13.37
N ASP A 189 -5.56 -10.47 -14.41
CA ASP A 189 -6.94 -9.98 -14.53
C ASP A 189 -7.07 -8.47 -14.24
N VAL A 190 -6.10 -7.68 -14.71
CA VAL A 190 -6.05 -6.25 -14.42
C VAL A 190 -7.09 -5.53 -15.25
N LYS A 191 -8.11 -5.04 -14.56
CA LYS A 191 -9.23 -4.27 -15.13
C LYS A 191 -8.77 -3.12 -16.04
N SER A 192 -9.53 -2.91 -17.11
CA SER A 192 -9.37 -1.76 -18.01
C SER A 192 -9.73 -0.44 -17.32
N ALA A 193 -9.26 0.70 -17.85
CA ALA A 193 -9.66 2.02 -17.36
C ALA A 193 -11.19 2.18 -17.36
N THR A 194 -11.86 1.69 -18.39
CA THR A 194 -13.32 1.67 -18.53
C THR A 194 -14.01 0.85 -17.44
N GLU A 195 -13.54 -0.36 -17.16
CA GLU A 195 -14.10 -1.20 -16.07
C GLU A 195 -13.91 -0.58 -14.69
N LEU A 196 -12.75 0.03 -14.45
CA LEU A 196 -12.47 0.74 -13.21
C LEU A 196 -13.36 1.97 -13.06
N TYR A 197 -13.58 2.71 -14.15
CA TYR A 197 -14.49 3.86 -14.19
C TYR A 197 -15.93 3.44 -13.88
N GLN A 198 -16.42 2.36 -14.51
CA GLN A 198 -17.74 1.79 -14.22
C GLN A 198 -17.83 1.27 -12.77
N SER A 199 -16.76 0.66 -12.27
CA SER A 199 -16.68 0.25 -10.86
C SER A 199 -16.83 1.45 -9.94
N LEU A 200 -16.05 2.53 -10.14
CA LEU A 200 -16.15 3.77 -9.37
C LEU A 200 -17.54 4.41 -9.47
N ALA A 201 -18.20 4.36 -10.63
CA ALA A 201 -19.53 4.93 -10.79
C ALA A 201 -20.62 4.17 -10.01
N SER A 202 -20.37 2.93 -9.61
CA SER A 202 -21.36 2.04 -9.01
C SER A 202 -21.09 1.67 -7.55
N ILE A 203 -19.94 2.03 -6.98
CA ILE A 203 -19.65 1.73 -5.58
C ILE A 203 -20.60 2.49 -4.65
N CYS A 204 -21.02 1.80 -3.59
CA CYS A 204 -21.65 2.39 -2.41
C CYS A 204 -20.98 1.80 -1.17
N GLN A 205 -21.12 2.47 -0.03
CA GLN A 205 -20.67 1.95 1.25
C GLN A 205 -21.44 0.66 1.57
N GLY A 206 -20.72 -0.40 1.96
CA GLY A 206 -21.30 -1.66 2.40
C GLY A 206 -21.91 -1.58 3.80
N SER A 207 -22.82 -2.49 4.15
CA SER A 207 -23.51 -2.47 5.46
C SER A 207 -22.60 -2.70 6.68
N LYS A 208 -21.40 -3.27 6.47
CA LYS A 208 -20.38 -3.49 7.51
C LYS A 208 -19.15 -2.60 7.35
N GLU A 209 -19.14 -1.78 6.31
CA GLU A 209 -18.01 -0.93 5.95
C GLU A 209 -18.19 0.42 6.63
N THR A 210 -17.14 0.92 7.27
CA THR A 210 -17.15 2.27 7.83
C THR A 210 -17.10 3.33 6.72
N PRO A 211 -17.57 4.57 6.94
CA PRO A 211 -17.43 5.64 5.97
C PRO A 211 -15.98 5.89 5.53
N GLN A 212 -15.02 5.71 6.46
CA GLN A 212 -13.59 5.80 6.20
C GLN A 212 -13.11 4.71 5.24
N GLU A 213 -13.44 3.45 5.50
CA GLU A 213 -13.06 2.34 4.62
C GLU A 213 -13.65 2.51 3.21
N PHE A 214 -14.91 2.96 3.13
CA PHE A 214 -15.55 3.29 1.86
C PHE A 214 -14.78 4.38 1.10
N LEU A 215 -14.41 5.47 1.78
CA LEU A 215 -13.61 6.53 1.16
C LEU A 215 -12.27 6.01 0.66
N MET A 216 -11.55 5.21 1.46
CA MET A 216 -10.26 4.65 1.06
C MET A 216 -10.40 3.75 -0.17
N ARG A 217 -11.47 2.96 -0.26
CA ARG A 217 -11.77 2.13 -1.43
C ARG A 217 -12.10 2.97 -2.67
N ALA A 218 -12.84 4.06 -2.51
CA ALA A 218 -13.14 5.00 -3.60
C ALA A 218 -11.86 5.71 -4.11
N LEU A 219 -10.99 6.13 -3.19
CA LEU A 219 -9.69 6.74 -3.50
C LEU A 219 -8.77 5.78 -4.25
N ASP A 220 -8.67 4.52 -3.78
CA ASP A 220 -7.89 3.47 -4.45
C ASP A 220 -8.39 3.23 -5.88
N LEU A 221 -9.72 3.15 -6.08
CA LEU A 221 -10.29 3.03 -7.42
C LEU A 221 -9.97 4.24 -8.31
N ARG A 222 -10.11 5.47 -7.80
CA ARG A 222 -9.73 6.69 -8.52
C ARG A 222 -8.27 6.64 -8.96
N GLN A 223 -7.37 6.27 -8.06
CA GLN A 223 -5.94 6.20 -8.35
C GLN A 223 -5.61 5.10 -9.37
N LYS A 224 -6.30 3.96 -9.31
CA LYS A 224 -6.18 2.88 -10.31
C LYS A 224 -6.64 3.33 -11.70
N ILE A 225 -7.72 4.10 -11.81
CA ILE A 225 -8.17 4.65 -13.10
C ILE A 225 -7.10 5.58 -13.69
N LEU A 226 -6.56 6.50 -12.88
CA LEU A 226 -5.50 7.43 -13.31
C LEU A 226 -4.24 6.69 -13.77
N PHE A 227 -3.87 5.64 -13.03
CA PHE A 227 -2.73 4.79 -13.37
C PHE A 227 -2.95 4.04 -14.70
N SER A 228 -4.07 3.33 -14.85
CA SER A 228 -4.38 2.60 -16.08
C SER A 228 -4.50 3.54 -17.29
N SER A 229 -5.10 4.71 -17.13
CA SER A 229 -5.23 5.70 -18.21
C SER A 229 -3.87 6.22 -18.71
N THR A 230 -2.85 6.24 -17.85
CA THR A 230 -1.49 6.67 -18.21
C THR A 230 -0.66 5.52 -18.81
N GLN A 231 -0.87 4.29 -18.31
CA GLN A 231 -0.13 3.11 -18.76
C GLN A 231 -0.64 2.55 -20.10
N ASP A 232 -1.91 2.79 -20.41
CA ASP A 232 -2.63 2.21 -21.53
C ASP A 232 -2.66 3.09 -22.78
N GLN A 233 -1.66 3.94 -22.97
CA GLN A 233 -1.46 4.75 -24.18
C GLN A 233 -1.17 3.90 -25.45
N SER A 234 -1.68 2.67 -25.54
CA SER A 234 -1.95 2.04 -26.82
C SER A 234 -3.13 2.76 -27.48
N GLU A 235 -3.05 2.96 -28.80
CA GLU A 235 -3.96 3.83 -29.58
C GLU A 235 -5.47 3.56 -29.43
N ASP A 236 -5.88 2.41 -28.90
CA ASP A 236 -7.28 1.98 -28.76
C ASP A 236 -7.91 2.17 -27.36
N THR A 237 -7.18 2.67 -26.35
CA THR A 237 -7.74 2.79 -25.00
C THR A 237 -8.37 4.16 -24.75
N LEU A 238 -9.63 4.17 -24.32
CA LEU A 238 -10.32 5.38 -23.88
C LEU A 238 -9.59 6.02 -22.68
N VAL A 239 -9.04 7.21 -22.90
CA VAL A 239 -8.42 8.03 -21.86
C VAL A 239 -9.49 8.93 -21.23
N TYR A 240 -9.66 8.84 -19.92
CA TYR A 240 -10.55 9.73 -19.19
C TYR A 240 -9.79 10.94 -18.66
N GLU A 241 -10.30 12.13 -18.93
CA GLU A 241 -9.76 13.37 -18.36
C GLU A 241 -9.78 13.36 -16.83
N ASN A 242 -8.71 13.87 -16.22
CA ASN A 242 -8.56 13.88 -14.76
C ASN A 242 -9.73 14.60 -14.07
N ASP A 243 -10.17 15.73 -14.62
CA ASP A 243 -11.31 16.50 -14.10
C ASP A 243 -12.62 15.70 -14.12
N HIS A 244 -12.85 14.89 -15.15
CA HIS A 244 -14.03 14.01 -15.21
C HIS A 244 -13.97 12.90 -14.16
N ILE A 245 -12.80 12.28 -13.99
CA ILE A 245 -12.60 11.24 -12.95
C ILE A 245 -12.81 11.85 -11.56
N GLN A 246 -12.28 13.04 -11.30
CA GLN A 246 -12.41 13.73 -10.02
C GLN A 246 -13.88 14.06 -9.72
N LYS A 247 -14.61 14.62 -10.68
CA LYS A 247 -16.05 14.90 -10.54
C LYS A 247 -16.86 13.62 -10.29
N LEU A 248 -16.55 12.53 -11.01
CA LEU A 248 -17.20 11.24 -10.78
C LEU A 248 -16.92 10.75 -9.37
N PHE A 249 -15.66 10.76 -8.94
CA PHE A 249 -15.25 10.32 -7.61
C PHE A 249 -16.01 11.06 -6.51
N LEU A 250 -16.01 12.40 -6.54
CA LEU A 250 -16.68 13.20 -5.51
C LEU A 250 -18.19 12.95 -5.48
N ARG A 251 -18.82 12.84 -6.66
CA ARG A 251 -20.24 12.48 -6.78
C ARG A 251 -20.53 11.08 -6.21
N THR A 252 -19.71 10.10 -6.57
CA THR A 252 -19.82 8.73 -6.07
C THR A 252 -19.72 8.70 -4.55
N VAL A 253 -18.76 9.42 -3.95
CA VAL A 253 -18.60 9.48 -2.50
C VAL A 253 -19.83 10.13 -1.86
N GLU A 254 -20.35 11.23 -2.44
CA GLU A 254 -21.56 11.90 -1.93
C GLU A 254 -22.77 10.96 -1.93
N THR A 255 -23.02 10.25 -3.04
CA THR A 255 -24.19 9.37 -3.16
C THR A 255 -24.00 8.01 -2.49
N GLY A 256 -22.76 7.57 -2.32
CA GLY A 256 -22.43 6.22 -1.87
C GLY A 256 -22.33 6.06 -0.35
N LEU A 257 -22.14 7.14 0.41
CA LEU A 257 -22.16 7.11 1.88
C LEU A 257 -23.55 6.70 2.40
N GLN A 258 -23.64 5.77 3.35
CA GLN A 258 -24.93 5.32 3.89
C GLN A 258 -25.52 6.27 4.94
N ASP A 259 -24.67 6.86 5.78
CA ASP A 259 -25.11 7.73 6.87
C ASP A 259 -25.42 9.14 6.34
N GLU A 260 -26.68 9.56 6.43
CA GLU A 260 -27.12 10.87 5.95
C GLU A 260 -26.53 12.02 6.79
N ASN A 261 -26.30 11.84 8.10
CA ASN A 261 -25.71 12.88 8.94
C ASN A 261 -24.25 13.11 8.55
N VAL A 262 -23.50 12.02 8.33
CA VAL A 262 -22.13 12.10 7.82
C VAL A 262 -22.13 12.76 6.44
N ARG A 263 -23.00 12.30 5.53
CA ARG A 263 -23.13 12.82 4.16
C ARG A 263 -23.40 14.33 4.14
N VAL A 264 -24.34 14.82 4.94
CA VAL A 264 -24.69 16.26 5.00
C VAL A 264 -23.49 17.10 5.45
N ARG A 265 -22.73 16.62 6.43
CA ARG A 265 -21.53 17.32 6.94
C ARG A 265 -20.42 17.40 5.89
N VAL A 266 -20.20 16.34 5.13
CA VAL A 266 -19.10 16.28 4.14
C VAL A 266 -19.48 16.87 2.77
N ARG A 267 -20.78 17.05 2.48
CA ARG A 267 -21.30 17.54 1.19
C ARG A 267 -20.67 18.86 0.73
N GLY A 268 -20.41 19.79 1.65
CA GLY A 268 -19.79 21.08 1.31
C GLY A 268 -18.41 20.91 0.68
N TYR A 269 -17.63 19.97 1.21
CA TYR A 269 -16.29 19.63 0.75
C TYR A 269 -16.30 18.86 -0.57
N LEU A 270 -17.26 17.95 -0.74
CA LEU A 270 -17.44 17.15 -1.96
C LEU A 270 -17.86 17.98 -3.19
N ARG A 271 -18.36 19.19 -2.99
CA ARG A 271 -18.67 20.13 -4.09
C ARG A 271 -17.44 20.89 -4.59
N ASN A 272 -16.33 20.85 -3.86
CA ASN A 272 -15.09 21.48 -4.26
C ASN A 272 -14.24 20.49 -5.10
N PRO A 273 -14.09 20.69 -6.43
CA PRO A 273 -13.30 19.79 -7.26
C PRO A 273 -11.81 19.82 -6.93
N THR A 274 -11.31 20.86 -6.27
CA THR A 274 -9.88 21.04 -5.95
C THR A 274 -9.52 20.57 -4.55
N ILE A 275 -10.42 19.90 -3.84
CA ILE A 275 -10.13 19.36 -2.51
C ILE A 275 -9.01 18.32 -2.60
N SER A 276 -8.06 18.37 -1.65
CA SER A 276 -7.01 17.36 -1.55
C SER A 276 -7.53 16.09 -0.86
N ASP A 277 -6.86 14.96 -1.12
CA ASP A 277 -7.24 13.68 -0.52
C ASP A 277 -7.10 13.72 1.01
N GLU A 278 -6.05 14.36 1.52
CA GLU A 278 -5.77 14.50 2.96
C GLU A 278 -6.86 15.30 3.67
N GLU A 279 -7.30 16.40 3.06
CA GLU A 279 -8.37 17.23 3.60
C GLU A 279 -9.70 16.47 3.59
N LEU A 280 -10.02 15.78 2.51
CA LEU A 280 -11.24 14.98 2.43
C LEU A 280 -11.27 13.86 3.48
N ILE A 281 -10.15 13.17 3.68
CA ILE A 281 -10.00 12.15 4.72
C ILE A 281 -10.23 12.74 6.10
N LEU A 282 -9.64 13.90 6.39
CA LEU A 282 -9.83 14.60 7.66
C LEU A 282 -11.29 14.96 7.90
N GLN A 283 -11.98 15.51 6.89
CA GLN A 283 -13.37 15.92 7.03
C GLN A 283 -14.32 14.74 7.23
N VAL A 284 -14.09 13.60 6.55
CA VAL A 284 -14.86 12.38 6.79
C VAL A 284 -14.62 11.86 8.21
N ASN A 285 -13.37 11.84 8.69
CA ASN A 285 -13.07 11.44 10.07
C ASN A 285 -13.79 12.31 11.09
N ASN A 286 -13.74 13.63 10.93
CA ASN A 286 -14.44 14.57 11.81
C ASN A 286 -15.96 14.33 11.81
N ALA A 287 -16.56 14.16 10.62
CA ALA A 287 -17.99 13.92 10.49
C ALA A 287 -18.42 12.62 11.18
N VAL A 288 -17.64 11.54 11.05
CA VAL A 288 -17.91 10.27 11.72
C VAL A 288 -17.74 10.38 13.23
N SER A 289 -16.69 11.05 13.70
CA SER A 289 -16.47 11.26 15.13
C SER A 289 -17.64 12.02 15.78
N THR A 290 -18.11 13.10 15.15
CA THR A 290 -19.27 13.84 15.69
C THR A 290 -20.56 13.02 15.64
N GLU A 291 -20.75 12.19 14.61
CA GLU A 291 -21.93 11.34 14.55
C GLU A 291 -21.91 10.23 15.61
N ASN A 292 -20.75 9.64 15.87
CA ASN A 292 -20.59 8.65 16.94
C ASN A 292 -20.90 9.25 18.32
N GLU A 293 -20.45 10.47 18.59
CA GLU A 293 -20.77 11.21 19.82
C GLU A 293 -22.29 11.44 19.93
N ARG A 294 -22.92 11.94 18.85
CA ARG A 294 -24.37 12.16 18.80
C ARG A 294 -25.18 10.87 19.02
N VAL A 295 -24.70 9.74 18.51
CA VAL A 295 -25.34 8.43 18.70
C VAL A 295 -25.17 7.95 20.15
N ALA A 296 -24.00 8.14 20.75
CA ALA A 296 -23.74 7.81 22.15
C ALA A 296 -24.62 8.62 23.11
N GLU A 297 -24.69 9.95 22.94
CA GLU A 297 -25.55 10.82 23.75
C GLU A 297 -27.03 10.42 23.64
N LYS A 298 -27.48 10.05 22.44
CA LYS A 298 -28.84 9.58 22.21
C LYS A 298 -29.11 8.24 22.90
N ALA A 299 -28.15 7.32 22.88
CA ALA A 299 -28.26 6.02 23.55
C ALA A 299 -28.31 6.18 25.08
N GLU A 300 -27.45 7.02 25.65
CA GLU A 300 -27.47 7.34 27.08
C GLU A 300 -28.79 8.00 27.49
N SER A 301 -29.29 8.93 26.67
CA SER A 301 -30.60 9.57 26.90
C SER A 301 -31.74 8.54 26.90
N GLN A 302 -31.71 7.57 25.97
CA GLN A 302 -32.71 6.51 25.89
C GLN A 302 -32.65 5.57 27.10
N ASP A 303 -31.45 5.20 27.56
CA ASP A 303 -31.25 4.38 28.76
C ASP A 303 -31.78 5.08 30.01
N ASN A 304 -31.51 6.39 30.16
CA ASN A 304 -32.03 7.19 31.26
C ASN A 304 -33.57 7.27 31.24
N ILE A 305 -34.18 7.37 30.06
CA ILE A 305 -35.65 7.34 29.93
C ILE A 305 -36.20 5.97 30.34
N LEU A 306 -35.57 4.88 29.93
CA LEU A 306 -36.00 3.52 30.28
C LEU A 306 -35.94 3.29 31.80
N LYS A 307 -34.84 3.65 32.45
CA LYS A 307 -34.70 3.56 33.92
C LYS A 307 -35.77 4.40 34.64
N THR A 308 -36.04 5.60 34.17
CA THR A 308 -37.08 6.47 34.73
C THR A 308 -38.48 5.85 34.59
N LEU A 309 -38.77 5.26 33.43
CA LEU A 309 -40.04 4.56 33.18
C LEU A 309 -40.20 3.33 34.06
N GLU A 310 -39.12 2.60 34.33
CA GLU A 310 -39.13 1.47 35.27
C GLU A 310 -39.39 1.92 36.71
N ALA A 311 -38.74 2.99 37.17
CA ALA A 311 -38.99 3.56 38.50
C ALA A 311 -40.46 4.00 38.67
N LEU A 312 -41.01 4.73 37.69
CA LEU A 312 -42.42 5.15 37.71
C LEU A 312 -43.39 3.96 37.69
N LYS A 313 -43.07 2.86 36.99
CA LYS A 313 -43.89 1.64 37.02
C LYS A 313 -43.96 1.02 38.42
N VAL A 314 -42.83 1.02 39.15
CA VAL A 314 -42.78 0.54 40.54
C VAL A 314 -43.63 1.43 41.44
N GLU A 315 -43.49 2.75 41.34
CA GLU A 315 -44.30 3.70 42.11
C GLU A 315 -45.79 3.56 41.84
N VAL A 316 -46.19 3.41 40.57
CA VAL A 316 -47.59 3.18 40.19
C VAL A 316 -48.13 1.87 40.76
N ALA A 317 -47.31 0.80 40.79
CA ALA A 317 -47.72 -0.46 41.39
C ALA A 317 -47.93 -0.32 42.91
N GLN A 318 -47.07 0.44 43.59
CA GLN A 318 -47.20 0.72 45.01
C GLN A 318 -48.41 1.60 45.34
N VAL A 319 -48.69 2.62 44.55
CA VAL A 319 -49.92 3.44 44.72
C VAL A 319 -51.17 2.60 44.49
N LYS A 320 -51.15 1.68 43.51
CA LYS A 320 -52.27 0.75 43.27
C LYS A 320 -52.51 -0.20 44.44
N SER A 321 -51.46 -0.70 45.11
CA SER A 321 -51.64 -1.53 46.29
C SER A 321 -52.22 -0.73 47.46
N GLN A 322 -51.68 0.47 47.72
CA GLN A 322 -52.21 1.37 48.76
C GLN A 322 -53.69 1.73 48.55
N LEU A 323 -54.10 2.01 47.31
CA LEU A 323 -55.51 2.26 46.97
C LEU A 323 -56.40 1.04 47.24
N LYS A 324 -55.90 -0.16 47.01
CA LYS A 324 -56.63 -1.40 47.29
C LYS A 324 -56.83 -1.57 48.80
N ASP A 325 -55.80 -1.28 49.59
CA ASP A 325 -55.85 -1.38 51.05
C ASP A 325 -56.83 -0.36 51.64
N ILE A 326 -56.80 0.90 51.17
CA ILE A 326 -57.74 1.95 51.59
C ILE A 326 -59.19 1.57 51.26
N ASN A 327 -59.45 1.06 50.06
CA ASN A 327 -60.81 0.66 49.69
C ASN A 327 -61.34 -0.48 50.60
N GLN A 328 -60.47 -1.41 51.03
CA GLN A 328 -60.85 -2.47 51.97
C GLN A 328 -61.16 -1.93 53.37
N GLU A 329 -60.37 -0.99 53.90
CA GLU A 329 -60.68 -0.32 55.17
C GLU A 329 -61.99 0.48 55.10
N THR A 330 -62.25 1.13 53.97
CA THR A 330 -63.48 1.92 53.75
C THR A 330 -64.73 1.04 53.68
N GLU A 331 -64.63 -0.18 53.13
CA GLU A 331 -65.71 -1.18 53.15
C GLU A 331 -65.94 -1.76 54.56
N GLN A 332 -64.88 -2.00 55.34
CA GLN A 332 -65.02 -2.49 56.71
C GLN A 332 -65.62 -1.45 57.67
N ALA A 333 -65.38 -0.16 57.43
CA ALA A 333 -65.96 0.94 58.22
C ALA A 333 -67.46 1.23 57.93
N ARG A 334 -68.08 0.57 56.94
CA ARG A 334 -69.49 0.77 56.55
C ARG A 334 -70.49 -0.21 57.19
N LEU A 335 -70.10 -0.98 58.21
CA LEU A 335 -71.06 -1.78 58.99
C LEU A 335 -71.93 -0.87 59.87
N PRO A 336 -73.27 -0.89 59.75
CA PRO A 336 -74.13 -0.12 60.65
C PRO A 336 -74.26 -0.84 62.00
N ASP A 337 -74.06 -0.10 63.09
CA ASP A 337 -74.53 -0.47 64.42
C ASP A 337 -76.06 -0.68 64.37
N SER A 338 -76.49 -1.92 64.50
CA SER A 338 -77.90 -2.26 64.74
C SER A 338 -78.06 -2.66 66.21
N PRO A 339 -78.97 -2.03 66.98
CA PRO A 339 -79.21 -2.42 68.36
C PRO A 339 -80.04 -3.72 68.42
N GLY A 340 -79.74 -4.53 69.45
CA GLY A 340 -80.22 -5.91 69.61
C GLY A 340 -81.73 -6.10 69.76
N PRO A 341 -82.20 -7.37 69.70
CA PRO A 341 -83.61 -7.69 69.68
C PRO A 341 -84.23 -7.53 71.07
N VAL A 342 -85.24 -6.65 71.18
CA VAL A 342 -86.13 -6.58 72.34
C VAL A 342 -87.23 -7.63 72.17
N ASP A 343 -87.28 -8.51 73.15
CA ASP A 343 -88.27 -9.56 73.36
C ASP A 343 -89.60 -8.93 73.83
N THR A 344 -90.66 -9.00 73.01
CA THR A 344 -92.04 -8.79 73.50
C THR A 344 -93.01 -9.78 72.87
N ARG A 345 -93.30 -10.81 73.66
CA ARG A 345 -94.51 -11.64 73.61
C ARG A 345 -95.79 -10.79 73.51
N ASN A 346 -96.68 -11.21 72.60
CA ASN A 346 -98.13 -11.31 72.75
C ASN A 346 -98.97 -10.05 73.05
N GLN A 347 -99.78 -9.61 72.06
CA GLN A 347 -101.26 -9.69 72.06
C GLN A 347 -101.82 -8.79 70.94
N ARG A 348 -102.35 -9.38 69.86
CA ARG A 348 -103.76 -9.76 69.64
C ARG A 348 -104.63 -8.64 69.07
N ARG A 349 -105.14 -8.99 67.88
CA ARG A 349 -106.50 -8.80 67.36
C ARG A 349 -106.84 -7.47 66.66
N ASN A 350 -107.04 -7.68 65.36
CA ASN A 350 -108.19 -7.25 64.57
C ASN A 350 -108.30 -5.75 64.26
N MET A 351 -107.59 -5.41 63.17
CA MET A 351 -107.68 -4.28 62.22
C MET A 351 -109.08 -4.20 61.57
N PRO A 352 -109.65 -3.04 61.15
CA PRO A 352 -109.12 -2.02 60.20
C PRO A 352 -109.47 -0.56 60.63
N ASN A 353 -109.10 0.54 59.98
CA ASN A 353 -109.24 0.97 58.58
C ASN A 353 -108.26 2.11 58.28
#